data_AF-A0A1I4R534-F1
#
_entry.id   AF-A0A1I4R534-F1
#
_cell.length_a   1.000
_cell.length_b   1.000
_cell.length_c   1.000
_cell.angle_alpha   90.00
_cell.angle_beta   90.00
_cell.angle_gamma   90.00
#
_symmetry.space_group_name_H-M   'P 1'
#
loop_
_entity.id
_entity.type
_entity.pdbx_description
1 polymer ?
#
loop_
_entity_poly.entity_id
_entity_poly.type
_entity_poly.pdbx_seq_one_letter_code
_entity_poly.pdbx_strand_id
1 'polypeptide(L)'
;MDDLDNTYLFQAIEIFFNFFQQGSSPYEKTLNTLKTLKERNIKIGVLTDVPYGMNKKLVLRDIKAIQEYIDVIITSVDVGFRKPRSEGFIQK
;
A
#
# COMPACT_ATOMS: atom_id res chain seq x y z
N MET A 1 19.77 -21.01 -11.61
CA MET A 1 18.31 -21.20 -11.40
C MET A 1 17.68 -20.67 -12.67
N ASP A 2 17.04 -21.55 -13.44
CA ASP A 2 16.69 -21.28 -14.83
C ASP A 2 15.58 -20.22 -14.94
N ASP A 3 15.50 -19.51 -16.06
CA ASP A 3 14.48 -18.48 -16.32
C ASP A 3 13.04 -19.01 -16.18
N LEU A 4 12.85 -20.31 -16.41
CA LEU A 4 11.57 -21.00 -16.24
C LEU A 4 11.18 -21.14 -14.76
N ASP A 5 12.14 -21.43 -13.88
CA ASP A 5 11.92 -21.52 -12.43
C ASP A 5 11.50 -20.17 -11.85
N ASN A 6 12.12 -19.09 -12.33
CA ASN A 6 11.76 -17.73 -11.93
C ASN A 6 10.33 -17.38 -12.36
N THR A 7 9.90 -17.82 -13.55
CA THR A 7 8.55 -17.57 -14.06
C THR A 7 7.48 -18.22 -13.18
N TYR A 8 7.63 -19.50 -12.83
CA TYR A 8 6.68 -20.19 -11.96
C TYR A 8 6.67 -19.62 -10.54
N LEU A 9 7.84 -19.22 -10.03
CA LEU A 9 7.94 -18.56 -8.73
C LEU A 9 7.13 -17.25 -8.69
N PHE A 10 7.29 -16.37 -9.68
CA PHE A 10 6.55 -15.12 -9.73
C PHE A 10 5.04 -15.34 -9.85
N GLN A 11 4.60 -16.32 -10.64
CA GLN A 11 3.18 -16.66 -10.75
C GLN A 11 2.61 -17.18 -9.43
N ALA A 12 3.33 -18.07 -8.73
CA ALA A 12 2.90 -18.59 -7.44
C ALA A 12 2.76 -17.48 -6.39
N ILE A 13 3.71 -16.55 -6.35
CA ILE A 13 3.66 -15.37 -5.47
C ILE A 13 2.44 -14.51 -5.79
N GLU A 14 2.18 -14.24 -7.07
CA GLU A 14 1.04 -13.43 -7.50
C GLU A 14 -0.30 -14.08 -7.13
N ILE A 15 -0.46 -15.39 -7.39
CA ILE A 15 -1.67 -16.15 -7.05
C ILE A 15 -1.90 -16.12 -5.54
N PHE A 16 -0.86 -16.40 -4.75
CA PHE A 16 -0.94 -16.40 -3.29
C PHE A 16 -1.44 -15.05 -2.77
N PHE A 17 -0.86 -13.94 -3.23
CA PHE A 17 -1.26 -12.63 -2.74
C PHE A 17 -2.59 -12.12 -3.30
N ASN A 18 -2.97 -12.51 -4.51
CA ASN A 18 -4.29 -12.20 -5.06
C ASN A 18 -5.41 -12.86 -4.24
N PHE A 19 -5.17 -14.01 -3.60
CA PHE A 19 -6.15 -14.63 -2.70
C PHE A 19 -6.45 -13.78 -1.45
N PHE A 20 -5.46 -13.08 -0.90
CA PHE A 20 -5.65 -12.19 0.26
C PHE A 20 -6.31 -10.85 -0.09
N GLN A 21 -6.47 -10.53 -1.37
CA GLN A 21 -7.16 -9.31 -1.80
C GLN A 21 -8.67 -9.46 -1.62
N GLN A 22 -9.14 -9.20 -0.41
CA GLN A 22 -10.55 -8.95 -0.16
C GLN A 22 -10.83 -7.48 -0.50
N GLY A 23 -11.85 -7.25 -1.33
CA GLY A 23 -12.18 -5.94 -1.93
C GLY A 23 -12.36 -4.82 -0.92
N SER A 24 -11.27 -4.10 -0.64
CA SER A 24 -11.33 -2.94 0.23
C SER A 24 -12.03 -1.79 -0.50
N SER A 25 -13.10 -1.29 0.09
CA SER A 25 -13.74 -0.06 -0.34
C SER A 25 -13.48 1.04 0.70
N PRO A 26 -13.33 2.30 0.27
CA PRO A 26 -13.30 3.41 1.20
C PRO A 26 -14.62 3.46 1.98
N TYR A 27 -14.56 3.74 3.28
CA TYR A 27 -15.75 4.07 4.05
C TYR A 27 -16.47 5.28 3.42
N GLU A 28 -17.80 5.34 3.55
CA GLU A 28 -18.68 6.33 2.91
C GLU A 28 -18.14 7.78 2.92
N LYS A 29 -17.57 8.23 4.04
CA LYS A 29 -17.09 9.61 4.20
C LYS A 29 -15.63 9.83 3.78
N THR A 30 -14.91 8.79 3.38
CA THR A 30 -13.47 8.85 3.10
C THR A 30 -13.17 9.84 1.98
N LEU A 31 -13.84 9.71 0.84
CA LEU A 31 -13.58 10.55 -0.33
C LEU A 31 -13.83 12.02 -0.05
N ASN A 32 -14.96 12.35 0.58
CA ASN A 32 -15.27 13.73 0.93
C ASN A 32 -14.27 14.32 1.93
N THR A 33 -13.81 13.51 2.90
CA THR A 33 -12.79 13.92 3.87
C THR A 33 -11.46 14.22 3.18
N LEU A 34 -10.98 13.30 2.34
CA LEU A 34 -9.72 13.47 1.61
C LEU A 34 -9.76 14.69 0.68
N LYS A 35 -10.88 14.88 -0.04
CA LYS A 35 -11.11 16.06 -0.86
C LYS A 35 -11.01 17.36 -0.05
N THR A 36 -11.70 17.43 1.09
CA THR A 36 -11.67 18.59 1.98
C THR A 36 -10.27 18.90 2.50
N LEU A 37 -9.47 17.86 2.80
CA LEU A 37 -8.07 18.04 3.21
C LEU A 37 -7.21 18.63 2.09
N LYS A 38 -7.39 18.18 0.84
CA LYS A 38 -6.68 18.73 -0.32
C LYS A 38 -7.06 20.18 -0.61
N GLU A 39 -8.34 20.53 -0.53
CA GLU A 39 -8.82 21.91 -0.70
C GLU A 39 -8.20 22.87 0.34
N ARG A 40 -7.82 22.35 1.51
CA ARG A 40 -7.13 23.09 2.58
C ARG A 40 -5.61 23.05 2.48
N ASN A 41 -5.05 22.55 1.36
CA ASN A 41 -3.62 22.38 1.15
C ASN A 41 -2.91 21.48 2.19
N ILE A 42 -3.63 20.52 2.79
CA ILE A 42 -3.05 19.56 3.73
C ILE A 42 -2.48 18.37 2.94
N LYS A 43 -1.22 18.00 3.23
CA LYS A 43 -0.56 16.84 2.64
C LYS A 43 -1.06 15.55 3.27
N ILE A 44 -1.32 14.55 2.44
CA ILE A 44 -1.90 13.27 2.86
C ILE A 44 -0.91 12.15 2.57
N GLY A 45 -0.56 11.38 3.60
CA GLY A 45 0.34 10.24 3.49
C GLY A 45 -0.30 8.94 3.98
N VAL A 46 0.12 7.81 3.41
CA VAL A 46 -0.24 6.47 3.85
C VAL A 46 1.00 5.73 4.36
N LEU A 47 0.93 5.23 5.60
CA LEU A 47 1.89 4.29 6.16
C LEU A 47 1.17 2.97 6.50
N THR A 48 1.48 1.92 5.75
CA THR A 48 0.82 0.62 5.92
C THR A 48 1.81 -0.52 6.16
N ASP A 49 1.44 -1.44 7.04
CA ASP A 49 2.19 -2.67 7.19
C ASP A 49 1.69 -3.65 6.13
N VAL A 50 2.60 -4.28 5.42
CA VAL A 50 2.25 -5.30 4.44
C VAL A 50 2.60 -6.70 4.98
N PRO A 51 1.69 -7.68 4.85
CA PRO A 51 1.98 -9.04 5.27
C PRO A 51 3.00 -9.69 4.33
N TYR A 52 3.91 -10.50 4.88
CA TYR A 52 4.79 -11.42 4.13
C TYR A 52 5.63 -10.81 2.98
N GLY A 53 6.04 -9.54 3.07
CA GLY A 53 6.81 -8.91 2.00
C GLY A 53 6.00 -8.65 0.72
N MET A 54 4.66 -8.62 0.85
CA MET A 54 3.73 -8.34 -0.25
C MET A 54 4.17 -7.11 -1.05
N ASN A 55 4.18 -7.25 -2.37
CA ASN A 55 4.65 -6.22 -3.28
C ASN A 55 3.80 -4.94 -3.14
N LYS A 56 4.45 -3.78 -3.12
CA LYS A 56 3.83 -2.44 -3.10
C LYS A 56 2.72 -2.25 -4.14
N LYS A 57 2.80 -2.93 -5.29
CA LYS A 57 1.74 -2.93 -6.32
C LYS A 57 0.37 -3.33 -5.79
N LEU A 58 0.32 -4.24 -4.82
CA LEU A 58 -0.93 -4.74 -4.24
C LEU A 58 -1.54 -3.70 -3.30
N VAL A 59 -0.72 -3.05 -2.47
CA VAL A 59 -1.15 -1.87 -1.68
C VAL A 59 -1.71 -0.77 -2.57
N LEU A 60 -1.03 -0.46 -3.69
CA LEU A 60 -1.49 0.55 -4.64
C LEU A 60 -2.85 0.20 -5.25
N ARG A 61 -3.09 -1.08 -5.51
CA ARG A 61 -4.39 -1.56 -5.99
C ARG A 61 -5.48 -1.37 -4.94
N ASP A 62 -5.20 -1.66 -3.66
CA ASP A 62 -6.16 -1.55 -2.57
C ASP A 62 -6.61 -0.10 -2.33
N ILE A 63 -5.67 0.85 -2.44
CA ILE A 63 -5.97 2.28 -2.27
C ILE A 63 -6.36 2.98 -3.57
N LYS A 64 -6.55 2.26 -4.67
CA LYS A 64 -6.78 2.86 -6.00
C LYS A 64 -7.92 3.88 -5.99
N ALA A 65 -8.98 3.63 -5.22
CA ALA A 65 -10.13 4.52 -5.08
C ALA A 65 -9.81 5.88 -4.42
N ILE A 66 -8.69 5.98 -3.68
CA ILE A 66 -8.26 7.20 -3.00
C ILE A 66 -6.90 7.72 -3.50
N GLN A 67 -6.29 7.03 -4.46
CA GLN A 67 -4.90 7.25 -4.85
C GLN A 67 -4.62 8.69 -5.32
N GLU A 68 -5.59 9.33 -5.98
CA GLU A 68 -5.47 10.73 -6.45
C GLU A 68 -5.28 11.76 -5.32
N TYR A 69 -5.70 11.43 -4.09
CA TYR A 69 -5.58 12.33 -2.94
C TYR A 69 -4.25 12.17 -2.21
N ILE A 70 -3.53 11.06 -2.41
CA ILE A 70 -2.36 10.70 -1.60
C ILE A 70 -1.08 11.32 -2.18
N ASP A 71 -0.36 12.09 -1.36
CA ASP A 71 0.92 12.69 -1.74
C ASP A 71 2.11 11.73 -1.54
N VAL A 72 2.03 10.79 -0.58
CA VAL A 72 3.11 9.84 -0.28
C VAL A 72 2.57 8.51 0.24
N ILE A 73 3.18 7.41 -0.21
CA ILE A 73 2.81 6.05 0.21
C ILE A 73 4.08 5.29 0.60
N ILE A 74 4.08 4.81 1.84
CA ILE A 74 5.16 4.07 2.46
C ILE A 74 4.61 2.76 3.02
N THR A 75 5.32 1.68 2.74
CA THR A 75 5.03 0.35 3.28
C THR A 75 6.09 -0.04 4.29
N SER A 76 5.77 -0.95 5.21
CA SER A 76 6.77 -1.52 6.14
C SER A 76 7.95 -2.20 5.43
N VAL A 77 7.79 -2.60 4.17
CA VAL A 77 8.87 -3.13 3.31
C VAL A 77 9.78 -2.01 2.81
N ASP A 78 9.22 -0.85 2.48
CA ASP A 78 10.01 0.32 2.03
C ASP A 78 10.96 0.81 3.15
N VAL A 79 10.51 0.78 4.41
CA VAL A 79 11.25 1.35 5.57
C VAL A 79 11.91 0.31 6.48
N GLY A 80 11.61 -0.98 6.31
CA GLY A 80 12.16 -2.06 7.14
C GLY A 80 11.59 -2.14 8.56
N PHE A 81 10.61 -1.30 8.89
CA PHE A 81 9.96 -1.23 10.20
C PHE A 81 8.45 -1.38 10.10
N ARG A 82 7.86 -2.10 11.05
CA ARG A 82 6.41 -2.22 11.21
C ARG A 82 5.92 -1.37 12.37
N LYS A 83 4.67 -0.92 12.32
CA LYS A 83 4.02 -0.28 13.47
C LYS A 83 4.07 -1.23 14.69
N PRO A 84 4.25 -0.70 15.92
CA PRO A 84 4.22 0.72 16.30
C PRO A 84 5.57 1.45 16.25
N ARG A 85 6.59 0.90 15.57
CA ARG A 85 7.92 1.53 15.48
C ARG A 85 7.85 2.87 14.77
N SER A 86 8.28 3.95 15.43
CA SER A 86 8.26 5.30 14.89
C SER A 86 9.26 5.50 13.76
N GLU A 87 10.27 4.63 13.68
CA GLU A 87 11.25 4.62 12.59
C GLU A 87 10.61 4.32 11.23
N GLY A 88 9.38 3.81 11.19
CA GLY A 88 8.61 3.63 9.97
C GLY A 88 8.11 4.93 9.32
N PHE A 89 8.18 6.07 10.01
CA PHE A 89 7.92 7.38 9.41
C PHE A 89 9.18 7.91 8.70
N ILE A 90 9.00 8.76 7.67
CA ILE A 90 10.13 9.55 7.13
C ILE A 90 10.62 10.46 8.26
N GLN A 91 11.80 10.17 8.78
CA GLN A 91 12.48 11.03 9.72
C GLN A 91 13.09 12.20 8.93
N LYS A 92 12.88 13.42 9.41
CA LYS A 92 13.48 14.64 8.86
C LYS A 92 14.94 14.76 9.28
#